data_AF-A0A6C0K296-F1
#
_entry.id   AF-A0A6C0K296-F1
#
_cell.length_a   1.000
_cell.length_b   1.000
_cell.length_c   1.000
_cell.angle_alpha   90.00
_cell.angle_beta   90.00
_cell.angle_gamma   90.00
#
_symmetry.space_group_name_H-M   'P 1'
#
loop_
_entity.id
_entity.type
_entity.pdbx_description
1 polymer ?
#
loop_
_entity_poly.entity_id
_entity_poly.type
_entity_poly.pdbx_seq_one_letter_code
_entity_poly.pdbx_strand_id
1 'polypeptide(L)'
;MASEYTKAKIPKALREQVWLQHLGKAYEAKCTTTWCQNLMTVFDFQVGHCVPESKGGATAIDNLVPLCSRCNLSMGSQYTTQEWSRQFAGHSRSWKQFCCSCFFAAPSRTLNEPHDTQGKDVKQEARKGNA
;
A
#
# COMPACT_ATOMS: atom_id res chain seq x y z
N MET A 1 -12.68 -21.22 35.89
CA MET A 1 -13.83 -20.74 35.10
C MET A 1 -13.28 -19.79 34.05
N ALA A 2 -13.31 -20.17 32.77
CA ALA A 2 -12.95 -19.22 31.70
C ALA A 2 -14.14 -18.28 31.51
N SER A 3 -13.94 -16.97 31.65
CA SER A 3 -14.98 -15.99 31.31
C SER A 3 -15.20 -16.00 29.80
N GLU A 4 -16.45 -16.03 29.35
CA GLU A 4 -16.75 -15.83 27.93
C GLU A 4 -16.28 -14.43 27.48
N TYR A 5 -15.53 -14.40 26.38
CA TYR A 5 -15.07 -13.15 25.78
C TYR A 5 -16.26 -12.43 25.13
N THR A 6 -16.59 -11.24 25.64
CA THR A 6 -17.59 -10.35 25.04
C THR A 6 -16.88 -9.23 24.29
N LYS A 7 -17.13 -9.14 22.98
CA LYS A 7 -16.54 -8.09 22.14
C LYS A 7 -17.01 -6.70 22.58
N ALA A 8 -16.07 -5.76 22.72
CA ALA A 8 -16.42 -4.39 23.05
C ALA A 8 -17.20 -3.73 21.89
N LYS A 9 -18.36 -3.13 22.21
CA LYS A 9 -19.13 -2.38 21.21
C LYS A 9 -18.49 -1.01 21.01
N ILE A 10 -18.13 -0.68 19.77
CA ILE A 10 -17.68 0.66 19.40
C ILE A 10 -18.90 1.59 19.32
N PRO A 11 -18.99 2.65 20.16
CA PRO A 11 -20.11 3.59 20.12
C PRO A 11 -20.19 4.36 18.80
N LYS A 12 -21.39 4.78 18.39
CA LYS A 12 -21.60 5.53 17.14
C LYS A 12 -20.79 6.84 17.11
N ALA A 13 -20.85 7.61 18.19
CA ALA A 13 -20.08 8.85 18.31
C ALA A 13 -18.57 8.61 18.14
N LEU A 14 -18.03 7.53 18.71
CA LEU A 14 -16.61 7.20 18.55
C LEU A 14 -16.28 6.87 17.08
N ARG A 15 -17.15 6.16 16.36
CA ARG A 15 -16.95 5.90 14.93
C ARG A 15 -16.89 7.19 14.11
N GLU A 16 -17.75 8.15 14.42
CA GLU A 16 -17.77 9.46 13.77
C GLU A 16 -16.47 10.24 14.06
N GLN A 17 -15.98 10.20 15.30
CA GLN A 17 -14.71 10.81 15.66
C GLN A 17 -13.52 10.15 14.95
N VAL A 18 -13.53 8.83 14.78
CA VAL A 18 -12.50 8.11 14.00
C VAL A 18 -12.47 8.59 12.55
N TRP A 19 -13.64 8.78 11.92
CA TRP A 19 -13.69 9.37 10.57
C TRP A 19 -13.06 10.76 10.54
N LEU A 20 -13.50 11.65 11.44
CA LEU A 20 -13.02 13.03 11.49
C LEU A 20 -11.50 13.09 11.77
N GLN A 21 -10.97 12.22 12.62
CA GLN A 21 -9.55 12.16 12.96
C GLN A 21 -8.69 11.72 11.77
N HIS A 22 -9.11 10.69 11.04
CA HIS A 22 -8.28 10.09 9.99
C HIS A 22 -8.47 10.72 8.61
N LEU A 23 -9.69 11.17 8.31
CA LEU A 23 -10.11 11.57 6.97
C LEU A 23 -10.58 13.04 6.92
N GLY A 24 -10.77 13.68 8.07
CA GLY A 24 -11.22 15.06 8.17
C GLY A 24 -12.67 15.23 7.74
N LYS A 25 -13.02 16.46 7.33
CA LYS A 25 -14.37 16.83 6.85
C LYS A 25 -14.56 16.46 5.38
N ALA A 26 -14.36 15.20 5.04
CA ALA A 26 -14.61 14.65 3.72
C ALA A 26 -15.88 13.77 3.74
N TYR A 27 -16.66 13.79 2.66
CA TYR A 27 -17.85 12.93 2.52
C TYR A 27 -17.50 11.51 2.05
N GLU A 28 -16.36 11.36 1.37
CA GLU A 28 -15.83 10.09 0.88
C GLU A 28 -14.32 10.04 1.01
N ALA A 29 -13.77 8.83 1.11
CA ALA A 29 -12.34 8.60 1.16
C ALA A 29 -11.98 7.17 0.71
N LYS A 30 -10.72 6.97 0.31
CA LYS A 30 -10.17 5.63 0.06
C LYS A 30 -10.02 4.87 1.38
N CYS A 31 -10.24 3.56 1.34
CA CYS A 31 -9.94 2.64 2.45
C CYS A 31 -8.51 2.85 2.98
N THR A 32 -8.32 2.86 4.31
CA THR A 32 -7.01 3.06 4.95
C THR A 32 -6.02 1.93 4.65
N THR A 33 -6.48 0.74 4.27
CA THR A 33 -5.61 -0.33 3.76
C THR A 33 -4.91 0.12 2.47
N THR A 34 -3.57 0.13 2.49
CA THR A 34 -2.74 0.79 1.45
C THR A 34 -3.03 0.34 0.02
N TRP A 35 -3.20 -0.98 -0.18
CA TRP A 35 -3.44 -1.60 -1.49
C TRP A 35 -4.93 -1.64 -1.88
N CYS A 36 -5.84 -1.35 -0.95
CA CYS A 36 -7.27 -1.44 -1.21
C CYS A 36 -7.76 -0.21 -1.97
N GLN A 37 -8.39 -0.39 -3.13
CA GLN A 37 -8.90 0.72 -3.96
C GLN A 37 -10.37 1.07 -3.67
N ASN A 38 -11.00 0.43 -2.68
CA ASN A 38 -12.40 0.69 -2.34
C ASN A 38 -12.55 2.10 -1.77
N LEU A 39 -13.61 2.78 -2.20
CA LEU A 39 -14.08 4.02 -1.59
C LEU A 39 -15.04 3.70 -0.44
N MET A 40 -14.99 4.54 0.58
CA MET A 40 -15.88 4.58 1.73
C MET A 40 -16.56 5.94 1.75
N THR A 41 -17.75 6.01 2.33
CA THR A 41 -18.44 7.28 2.57
C THR A 41 -18.71 7.45 4.06
N VAL A 42 -19.03 8.67 4.50
CA VAL A 42 -19.49 8.93 5.88
C VAL A 42 -20.71 8.09 6.29
N PHE A 43 -21.47 7.58 5.32
CA PHE A 43 -22.64 6.73 5.54
C PHE A 43 -22.30 5.23 5.46
N ASP A 44 -21.25 4.86 4.72
CA ASP A 44 -20.82 3.49 4.52
C ASP A 44 -19.30 3.35 4.73
N PHE A 45 -18.96 3.08 5.98
CA PHE A 45 -17.63 2.66 6.42
C PHE A 45 -17.76 1.79 7.67
N GLN A 46 -16.73 0.98 7.92
CA GLN A 46 -16.56 0.22 9.15
C GLN A 46 -15.40 0.80 9.94
N VAL A 47 -15.40 0.56 11.25
CA VAL A 47 -14.28 0.91 12.12
C VAL A 47 -13.66 -0.39 12.59
N GLY A 48 -12.39 -0.58 12.25
CA GLY A 48 -11.57 -1.70 12.69
C GLY A 48 -10.51 -1.25 13.69
N HIS A 49 -9.97 -2.19 14.44
CA HIS A 49 -8.84 -1.91 15.32
C HIS A 49 -7.50 -2.01 14.57
N CYS A 50 -6.58 -1.08 14.85
CA CYS A 50 -5.18 -1.16 14.42
C CYS A 50 -4.51 -2.41 15.00
N VAL A 51 -4.65 -2.60 16.32
CA VAL A 51 -4.32 -3.84 17.04
C VAL A 51 -5.63 -4.47 17.51
N PRO A 52 -5.95 -5.72 17.12
CA PRO A 52 -7.22 -6.33 17.51
C PRO A 52 -7.29 -6.57 19.03
N GLU A 53 -8.51 -6.57 19.58
CA GLU A 53 -8.78 -6.81 21.01
C GLU A 53 -8.14 -8.13 21.50
N SER A 54 -8.14 -9.17 20.67
CA SER A 54 -7.50 -10.47 20.96
C SER A 54 -5.98 -10.40 21.11
N LYS A 55 -5.35 -9.32 20.63
CA LYS A 55 -3.92 -9.02 20.80
C LYS A 55 -3.70 -7.88 21.81
N GLY A 56 -4.70 -7.55 22.64
CA GLY A 56 -4.62 -6.52 23.67
C GLY A 56 -4.88 -5.09 23.20
N GLY A 57 -5.39 -4.89 21.98
CA GLY A 57 -5.70 -3.55 21.49
C GLY A 57 -6.95 -2.96 22.15
N ALA A 58 -6.85 -1.72 22.61
CA ALA A 58 -7.95 -1.01 23.27
C ALA A 58 -9.00 -0.50 22.27
N THR A 59 -10.25 -0.38 22.72
CA THR A 59 -11.32 0.32 21.97
C THR A 59 -11.24 1.82 22.25
N ALA A 60 -10.16 2.44 21.79
CA ALA A 60 -9.85 3.85 21.95
C ALA A 60 -9.53 4.49 20.58
N ILE A 61 -9.76 5.79 20.44
CA ILE A 61 -9.71 6.50 19.15
C ILE A 61 -8.36 6.40 18.44
N ASP A 62 -7.28 6.24 19.19
CA ASP A 62 -5.91 6.06 18.73
C ASP A 62 -5.64 4.66 18.13
N ASN A 63 -6.40 3.66 18.56
CA ASN A 63 -6.30 2.28 18.06
C ASN A 63 -7.42 1.93 17.05
N LEU A 64 -8.22 2.88 16.61
CA LEU A 64 -9.33 2.64 15.67
C LEU A 64 -9.09 3.33 14.34
N VAL A 65 -9.43 2.67 13.23
CA VAL A 65 -9.25 3.18 11.86
C VAL A 65 -10.49 2.93 10.99
N PRO A 66 -10.80 3.86 10.07
CA PRO A 66 -11.86 3.63 9.09
C PRO A 66 -11.40 2.64 8.01
N LEU A 67 -12.20 1.60 7.78
CA LEU A 67 -11.94 0.56 6.79
C LEU A 67 -13.20 0.24 5.99
N CYS A 68 -13.04 -0.18 4.75
CA CYS A 68 -14.16 -0.71 3.98
C CYS A 68 -14.61 -2.05 4.60
N SER A 69 -15.89 -2.39 4.43
CA SER A 69 -16.47 -3.63 4.96
C SER A 69 -15.68 -4.87 4.54
N ARG A 70 -15.24 -4.94 3.29
CA ARG A 70 -14.44 -6.04 2.74
C ARG A 70 -13.11 -6.22 3.50
N CYS A 71 -12.33 -5.15 3.66
CA CYS A 71 -11.07 -5.23 4.39
C CYS A 71 -11.29 -5.56 5.87
N ASN A 72 -12.25 -4.91 6.52
CA ASN A 72 -12.48 -5.13 7.95
C ASN A 72 -12.88 -6.59 8.26
N LEU A 73 -13.76 -7.17 7.44
CA LEU A 73 -14.21 -8.56 7.61
C LEU A 73 -13.11 -9.57 7.27
N SER A 74 -12.35 -9.35 6.19
CA SER A 74 -11.26 -10.26 5.80
C SER A 74 -10.04 -10.17 6.72
N MET A 75 -9.74 -8.98 7.26
CA MET A 75 -8.66 -8.78 8.23
C MET A 75 -8.97 -9.48 9.56
N GLY A 76 -10.21 -9.36 10.03
CA GLY A 76 -10.68 -9.99 11.26
C GLY A 76 -9.81 -9.61 12.47
N SER A 77 -9.61 -10.57 13.38
CA SER A 77 -8.71 -10.46 14.53
C SER A 77 -7.31 -11.05 14.29
N GLN A 78 -7.05 -11.51 13.06
CA GLN A 78 -5.81 -12.24 12.72
C GLN A 78 -4.62 -11.30 12.57
N TYR A 79 -4.86 -10.09 12.04
CA TYR A 79 -3.82 -9.15 11.66
C TYR A 79 -4.04 -7.78 12.31
N THR A 80 -2.93 -7.09 12.60
CA THR A 80 -2.97 -5.64 12.72
C THR A 80 -3.18 -5.01 11.33
N THR A 81 -3.67 -3.78 11.28
CA THR A 81 -3.86 -3.08 9.99
C THR A 81 -2.55 -2.95 9.19
N GLN A 82 -1.43 -2.82 9.89
CA GLN A 82 -0.11 -2.76 9.28
C GLN A 82 0.34 -4.12 8.72
N GLU A 83 0.19 -5.20 9.48
CA GLU A 83 0.46 -6.57 9.01
C GLU A 83 -0.39 -6.90 7.78
N TRP A 84 -1.69 -6.61 7.85
CA TRP A 84 -2.64 -6.80 6.75
C TRP A 84 -2.24 -6.06 5.47
N SER A 85 -1.83 -4.80 5.63
CA SER A 85 -1.38 -3.98 4.51
C SER A 85 -0.09 -4.53 3.89
N ARG A 86 0.88 -4.98 4.71
CA ARG A 86 2.16 -5.52 4.23
C ARG A 86 2.02 -6.87 3.54
N GLN A 87 1.22 -7.78 4.10
CA GLN A 87 1.12 -9.15 3.61
C GLN A 87 0.43 -9.22 2.23
N PHE A 88 -0.55 -8.35 1.99
CA PHE A 88 -1.39 -8.38 0.79
C PHE A 88 -1.19 -7.17 -0.14
N ALA A 89 -0.23 -6.29 0.15
CA ALA A 89 0.23 -5.32 -0.84
C ALA A 89 0.81 -6.11 -2.02
N GLY A 90 0.05 -6.17 -3.12
CA GLY A 90 0.40 -6.98 -4.28
C GLY A 90 1.87 -6.77 -4.66
N HIS A 91 2.64 -7.85 -4.70
CA HIS A 91 3.93 -7.83 -5.37
C HIS A 91 3.61 -7.44 -6.81
N SER A 92 4.06 -6.26 -7.26
CA SER A 92 4.01 -5.94 -8.68
C SER A 92 4.92 -6.96 -9.37
N ARG A 93 4.37 -8.11 -9.76
CA ARG A 93 5.07 -9.01 -10.67
C ARG A 93 5.18 -8.23 -11.96
N SER A 94 6.38 -7.70 -12.19
CA SER A 94 6.74 -7.12 -13.47
C SER A 94 6.31 -8.10 -14.55
N TRP A 95 5.38 -7.68 -15.40
CA TRP A 95 4.84 -8.49 -16.50
C TRP A 95 5.95 -8.96 -17.46
N LYS A 96 7.18 -8.42 -17.37
CA LYS A 96 8.30 -8.75 -18.26
C LYS A 96 8.79 -10.22 -18.21
N GLN A 97 8.17 -11.12 -17.45
CA GLN A 97 8.68 -12.49 -17.27
C GLN A 97 7.80 -13.61 -17.82
N PHE A 98 6.91 -13.34 -18.79
CA PHE A 98 6.09 -14.40 -19.41
C PHE A 98 5.84 -14.19 -20.92
N CYS A 99 6.89 -13.85 -21.68
CA CYS A 99 6.82 -13.93 -23.14
C CYS A 99 8.21 -14.12 -23.77
N CYS A 100 8.86 -15.27 -23.51
CA CYS A 100 9.90 -15.76 -24.42
C CYS A 100 10.08 -17.27 -24.25
N SER A 101 9.04 -18.01 -24.63
CA SER A 101 9.17 -19.41 -25.01
C SER A 101 8.77 -19.47 -26.48
N CYS A 102 9.72 -19.85 -27.34
CA CYS A 102 9.64 -19.99 -28.80
C CYS A 102 10.03 -18.75 -29.62
N PHE A 103 11.33 -18.50 -29.85
CA PHE A 103 11.84 -18.11 -31.18
C PHE A 103 13.32 -18.56 -31.31
N PHE A 104 13.47 -19.70 -31.99
CA PHE A 104 14.61 -20.19 -32.78
C PHE A 104 15.99 -20.45 -32.15
N ALA A 105 16.48 -21.62 -32.54
CA ALA A 105 17.78 -22.18 -32.26
C ALA A 105 18.92 -21.57 -33.09
N ALA A 106 20.10 -21.61 -32.49
CA ALA A 106 21.45 -21.77 -33.07
C ALA A 106 22.15 -20.54 -33.72
N PRO A 107 23.50 -20.57 -33.89
CA PRO A 107 24.56 -21.10 -33.02
C PRO A 107 25.76 -20.12 -32.86
N SER A 108 26.72 -20.51 -32.02
CA SER A 108 27.98 -19.82 -31.64
C SER A 108 28.94 -19.45 -32.79
N ARG A 109 29.65 -18.31 -32.67
CA ARG A 109 31.07 -18.09 -33.08
C ARG A 109 31.57 -16.71 -32.63
N THR A 110 32.40 -16.66 -31.58
CA THR A 110 33.87 -16.42 -31.57
C THR A 110 34.34 -14.97 -31.81
N LEU A 111 34.87 -14.39 -30.72
CA LEU A 111 36.07 -13.54 -30.61
C LEU A 111 36.38 -12.52 -31.72
N ASN A 112 36.33 -11.23 -31.37
CA ASN A 112 37.53 -10.42 -31.12
C ASN A 112 37.16 -8.95 -30.83
N GLU A 113 37.75 -8.38 -29.78
CA GLU A 113 37.84 -6.93 -29.60
C GLU A 113 38.67 -6.30 -30.73
N PRO A 114 38.46 -5.01 -30.99
CA PRO A 114 39.61 -4.13 -30.88
C PRO A 114 39.31 -2.90 -30.02
N HIS A 115 40.17 -2.74 -29.01
CA HIS A 115 40.46 -1.49 -28.34
C HIS A 115 41.15 -0.53 -29.32
N ASP A 116 40.53 0.61 -29.62
CA ASP A 116 41.25 1.74 -30.22
C ASP A 116 40.64 3.08 -29.79
N THR A 117 41.42 4.12 -30.00
CA THR A 117 41.85 5.12 -29.04
C THR A 117 41.08 6.45 -29.11
N GLN A 118 41.07 7.15 -27.97
CA GLN A 118 41.09 8.61 -27.73
C GLN A 118 40.69 9.60 -28.84
N GLY A 119 39.85 10.59 -28.50
CA GLY A 119 39.61 11.77 -29.35
C GLY A 119 38.80 12.93 -28.76
N LYS A 120 39.37 13.63 -27.77
CA LYS A 120 39.39 15.10 -27.53
C LYS A 120 38.12 15.99 -27.67
N ASP A 121 37.89 16.68 -26.56
CA ASP A 121 37.26 17.98 -26.28
C ASP A 121 36.93 18.95 -27.43
N VAL A 122 35.71 19.51 -27.41
CA VAL A 122 35.43 20.90 -27.84
C VAL A 122 34.44 21.58 -26.87
N LYS A 123 34.81 22.81 -26.52
CA LYS A 123 34.37 23.72 -25.45
C LYS A 123 32.88 24.11 -25.41
N GLN A 124 32.39 24.32 -24.19
CA GLN A 124 31.26 25.16 -23.84
C GLN A 124 31.61 26.65 -23.96
N GLU A 125 30.75 27.44 -24.61
CA GLU A 125 30.56 28.87 -24.32
C GLU A 125 29.06 29.22 -24.45
N ALA A 126 28.42 29.59 -23.34
CA ALA A 126 27.09 30.18 -23.32
C ALA A 126 27.19 31.56 -22.65
N ARG A 127 27.21 32.60 -23.49
CA ARG A 127 27.20 34.01 -23.15
C ARG A 127 25.79 34.42 -22.69
N LYS A 128 25.65 34.85 -21.44
CA LYS A 128 24.47 35.55 -20.93
C LYS A 128 24.43 36.96 -21.52
N GLY A 129 23.31 37.34 -22.11
CA GLY A 129 23.00 38.67 -22.62
C GLY A 129 21.73 39.19 -21.98
N ASN A 130 21.82 40.41 -21.45
CA ASN A 130 20.90 41.16 -20.62
C ASN A 130 19.79 41.84 -21.44
N ALA A 131 18.61 41.99 -20.84
CA ALA A 131 17.65 43.06 -21.11
C ALA A 131 16.96 43.40 -19.79
#